data_AF-A0A944UHW1-F1
#
_entry.id   AF-A0A944UHW1-F1
#
_cell.length_a   1.000
_cell.length_b   1.000
_cell.length_c   1.000
_cell.angle_alpha   90.00
_cell.angle_beta   90.00
_cell.angle_gamma   90.00
#
_symmetry.space_group_name_H-M   'P 1'
#
loop_
_entity.id
_entity.type
_entity.pdbx_description
1 polymer ?
#
loop_
_entity_poly.entity_id
_entity_poly.type
_entity_poly.pdbx_seq_one_letter_code
_entity_poly.pdbx_strand_id
1 'polypeptide(L)'
;MPKYSLIFALLFIISCNKKWDPDQQFIEQSEKIRLEHQSYQTQLQQDAIKNLRDFESEILLKVRSGLSIQQFNQLIGYKYSILAQNTTIGKRWERRIYKWDEIIESKWSNHSLEYKECEKNREFFIITTNDVSIIAVEYL
;
A
#
# COMPACT_ATOMS: atom_id res chain seq x y z
N MET A 1 -65.55 -7.74 -24.91
CA MET A 1 -64.15 -7.57 -24.46
C MET A 1 -63.35 -7.01 -25.64
N PRO A 2 -62.56 -5.95 -25.43
CA PRO A 2 -61.12 -6.18 -25.32
C PRO A 2 -60.52 -5.31 -24.21
N LYS A 3 -60.43 -5.86 -22.99
CA LYS A 3 -59.77 -5.18 -21.85
C LYS A 3 -58.24 -5.14 -21.98
N TYR A 4 -57.67 -5.90 -22.92
CA TYR A 4 -56.22 -5.95 -23.16
C TYR A 4 -55.70 -4.89 -24.13
N SER A 5 -56.58 -4.27 -24.93
CA SER A 5 -56.18 -3.27 -25.94
C SER A 5 -55.87 -1.89 -25.32
N LEU A 6 -56.56 -1.53 -24.23
CA LEU A 6 -56.32 -0.29 -23.47
C LEU A 6 -55.02 -0.33 -22.65
N ILE A 7 -54.62 -1.51 -22.15
CA ILE A 7 -53.40 -1.67 -21.36
C ILE A 7 -52.14 -1.51 -22.24
N PHE A 8 -52.19 -2.00 -23.48
CA PHE A 8 -51.09 -1.86 -24.43
C PHE A 8 -50.91 -0.40 -24.88
N ALA A 9 -52.01 0.33 -25.08
CA ALA A 9 -51.95 1.75 -25.44
C ALA A 9 -51.38 2.62 -24.30
N LEU A 10 -51.75 2.34 -23.03
CA LEU A 10 -51.24 3.08 -21.87
C LEU A 10 -49.74 2.90 -21.63
N LEU A 11 -49.16 1.74 -21.98
CA LEU A 11 -47.72 1.48 -21.82
C LEU A 11 -46.86 2.27 -22.83
N PHE A 12 -47.40 2.68 -23.97
CA PHE A 12 -46.65 3.48 -24.97
C PHE A 12 -46.61 4.97 -24.65
N ILE A 13 -47.60 5.52 -23.93
CA ILE A 13 -47.70 6.97 -23.65
C ILE A 13 -46.80 7.38 -22.47
N ILE A 14 -46.39 6.42 -21.64
CA ILE A 14 -45.55 6.69 -20.46
C ILE A 14 -44.05 6.74 -20.84
N SER A 15 -43.67 6.28 -22.05
CA SER A 15 -42.27 6.01 -22.38
C SER A 15 -41.52 7.06 -23.21
N CYS A 16 -42.07 8.26 -23.46
CA CYS A 16 -41.39 9.21 -24.38
C CYS A 16 -41.70 10.70 -24.16
N ASN A 17 -41.63 11.21 -22.92
CA ASN A 17 -41.75 12.65 -22.65
C ASN A 17 -40.43 13.37 -22.30
N LYS A 18 -39.29 12.67 -22.29
CA LYS A 18 -37.97 13.32 -22.24
C LYS A 18 -37.34 13.32 -23.62
N LYS A 19 -37.26 14.49 -24.25
CA LYS A 19 -36.41 14.68 -25.41
C LYS A 19 -34.97 14.46 -24.95
N TRP A 20 -34.28 13.51 -25.57
CA TRP A 20 -32.88 13.24 -25.28
C TRP A 20 -32.03 14.47 -25.63
N ASP A 21 -31.17 14.87 -24.70
CA ASP A 21 -30.22 15.97 -24.86
C ASP A 21 -28.78 15.42 -24.78
N PRO A 22 -28.03 15.42 -25.90
CA PRO A 22 -26.66 14.91 -25.93
C PRO A 22 -25.71 15.69 -25.01
N ASP A 23 -25.90 17.00 -24.87
CA ASP A 23 -25.01 17.84 -24.06
C ASP A 23 -25.23 17.53 -22.58
N GLN A 24 -26.49 17.39 -22.17
CA GLN A 24 -26.83 16.95 -20.81
C GLN A 24 -26.27 15.55 -20.52
N GLN A 25 -26.43 14.59 -21.44
CA GLN A 25 -25.86 13.25 -21.25
C GLN A 25 -24.34 13.29 -21.12
N PHE A 26 -23.65 14.06 -21.95
CA PHE A 26 -22.19 14.19 -21.90
C PHE A 26 -21.72 14.76 -20.56
N ILE A 27 -22.40 15.79 -20.05
CA ILE A 27 -22.10 16.37 -18.73
C ILE A 27 -22.30 15.34 -17.63
N GLU A 28 -23.43 14.63 -17.62
CA GLU A 28 -23.73 13.61 -16.61
C GLU A 28 -22.71 12.45 -16.64
N GLN A 29 -22.32 11.98 -17.82
CA GLN A 29 -21.32 10.92 -17.98
C GLN A 29 -19.92 11.38 -17.55
N SER A 30 -19.53 12.59 -17.93
CA SER A 30 -18.24 13.17 -17.55
C SER A 30 -18.13 13.32 -16.04
N GLU A 31 -19.20 13.79 -15.39
CA GLU A 31 -19.26 13.91 -13.94
C GLU A 31 -19.21 12.56 -13.25
N LYS A 32 -19.94 11.56 -13.77
CA LYS A 32 -19.89 10.20 -13.26
C LYS A 32 -18.47 9.63 -13.33
N ILE A 33 -17.79 9.75 -14.47
CA ILE A 33 -16.41 9.30 -14.65
C ILE A 33 -15.47 10.02 -13.67
N ARG A 34 -15.66 11.33 -13.48
CA ARG A 34 -14.86 12.14 -12.54
C ARG A 34 -15.01 11.62 -11.11
N LEU A 35 -16.24 11.37 -10.66
CA LEU A 35 -16.54 10.85 -9.33
C LEU A 35 -15.99 9.43 -9.13
N GLU A 36 -16.15 8.55 -10.13
CA GLU A 36 -15.60 7.20 -10.10
C GLU A 36 -14.07 7.22 -9.99
N HIS A 37 -13.40 8.10 -10.76
CA HIS A 37 -11.97 8.27 -10.67
C HIS A 37 -11.53 8.77 -9.28
N GLN A 38 -12.23 9.75 -8.71
CA GLN A 38 -11.93 10.25 -7.36
C GLN A 38 -12.10 9.17 -6.28
N SER A 39 -13.17 8.39 -6.37
CA SER A 39 -13.40 7.26 -5.47
C SER A 39 -12.29 6.22 -5.58
N TYR A 40 -11.90 5.89 -6.82
CA TYR A 40 -10.81 4.94 -7.08
C TYR A 40 -9.47 5.42 -6.51
N GLN A 41 -9.09 6.68 -6.72
CA GLN A 41 -7.85 7.24 -6.15
C GLN A 41 -7.88 7.21 -4.61
N THR A 42 -9.04 7.51 -4.01
CA THR A 42 -9.23 7.43 -2.56
C THR A 42 -9.05 6.00 -2.05
N GLN A 43 -9.62 5.01 -2.75
CA GLN A 43 -9.46 3.59 -2.41
C GLN A 43 -7.99 3.18 -2.47
N LEU A 44 -7.26 3.56 -3.53
CA LEU A 44 -5.84 3.26 -3.67
C LEU A 44 -5.00 3.81 -2.50
N GLN A 45 -5.30 5.03 -2.05
CA GLN A 45 -4.64 5.62 -0.88
C GLN A 45 -4.96 4.85 0.41
N GLN A 46 -6.22 4.48 0.63
CA GLN A 46 -6.63 3.69 1.78
C GLN A 46 -5.95 2.32 1.80
N ASP A 47 -5.86 1.66 0.64
CA ASP A 47 -5.17 0.39 0.49
C ASP A 47 -3.67 0.51 0.78
N ALA A 48 -3.02 1.58 0.29
CA ALA A 48 -1.60 1.83 0.59
C ALA A 48 -1.36 2.03 2.10
N ILE A 49 -2.21 2.80 2.78
CA ILE A 49 -2.12 3.00 4.24
C ILE A 49 -2.34 1.67 4.98
N LYS A 50 -3.28 0.85 4.53
CA LYS A 50 -3.51 -0.49 5.10
C LYS A 50 -2.29 -1.39 4.91
N ASN A 51 -1.71 -1.43 3.71
CA ASN A 51 -0.52 -2.20 3.40
C ASN A 51 0.67 -1.81 4.30
N LEU A 52 0.87 -0.51 4.55
CA LEU A 52 1.90 -0.02 5.45
C LEU A 52 1.71 -0.56 6.88
N ARG A 53 0.50 -0.48 7.43
CA ARG A 53 0.19 -0.96 8.79
C ARG A 53 0.33 -2.47 8.92
N ASP A 54 -0.18 -3.21 7.94
CA ASP A 54 -0.09 -4.67 7.91
C ASP A 54 1.37 -5.11 7.84
N PHE A 55 2.19 -4.41 7.07
CA PHE A 55 3.61 -4.73 6.95
C PHE A 55 4.42 -4.32 8.16
N GLU A 56 4.16 -3.16 8.76
CA GLU A 56 4.77 -2.78 10.04
C GLU A 56 4.49 -3.86 11.09
N SER A 57 3.23 -4.30 11.20
CA SER A 57 2.82 -5.39 12.10
C SER A 57 3.54 -6.71 11.78
N GLU A 58 3.65 -7.07 10.50
CA GLU A 58 4.38 -8.26 10.05
C GLU A 58 5.85 -8.22 10.49
N ILE A 59 6.51 -7.07 10.31
CA ILE A 59 7.91 -6.87 10.69
C ILE A 59 8.09 -7.02 12.19
N LEU A 60 7.26 -6.35 12.99
CA LEU A 60 7.32 -6.41 14.46
C LEU A 60 7.15 -7.84 15.00
N LEU A 61 6.39 -8.70 14.30
CA LEU A 61 6.20 -10.10 14.68
C LEU A 61 7.35 -11.01 14.23
N LYS A 62 7.92 -10.76 13.05
CA LYS A 62 8.90 -11.66 12.41
C LYS A 62 10.34 -11.33 12.77
N VAL A 63 10.68 -10.05 12.95
CA VAL A 63 12.05 -9.62 13.24
C VAL A 63 12.35 -9.86 14.71
N ARG A 64 13.25 -10.81 14.96
CA ARG A 64 13.64 -11.24 16.31
C ARG A 64 15.05 -11.83 16.29
N SER A 65 15.67 -11.88 17.46
CA SER A 65 16.94 -12.59 17.65
C SER A 65 16.85 -14.04 17.16
N GLY A 66 17.92 -14.52 16.53
CA GLY A 66 18.01 -15.83 15.90
C GLY A 66 17.49 -15.90 14.47
N LEU A 67 16.80 -14.86 13.95
CA LEU A 67 16.40 -14.82 12.54
C LEU A 67 17.67 -14.80 11.66
N SER A 68 17.71 -15.62 10.62
CA SER A 68 18.85 -15.64 9.70
C SER A 68 18.95 -14.33 8.92
N ILE A 69 20.17 -13.92 8.58
CA ILE A 69 20.38 -12.69 7.79
C ILE A 69 19.72 -12.77 6.43
N GLN A 70 19.66 -13.96 5.82
CA GLN A 70 18.95 -14.15 4.56
C GLN A 70 17.44 -13.88 4.71
N GLN A 71 16.78 -14.47 5.71
CA GLN A 71 15.36 -14.25 5.95
C GLN A 71 15.07 -12.79 6.31
N PHE A 72 15.94 -12.17 7.09
CA PHE A 72 15.83 -10.77 7.44
C PHE A 72 15.93 -9.87 6.20
N ASN A 73 16.94 -10.07 5.36
CA ASN A 73 17.13 -9.27 4.14
C ASN A 73 16.00 -9.49 3.13
N GLN A 74 15.42 -10.69 3.06
CA GLN A 74 14.22 -10.96 2.24
C GLN A 74 13.00 -10.17 2.73
N LEU A 75 12.89 -9.92 4.03
CA LEU A 75 11.78 -9.19 4.62
C LEU A 75 11.98 -7.67 4.55
N ILE A 76 13.19 -7.18 4.84
CA ILE A 76 13.47 -5.77 5.11
C ILE A 76 14.21 -5.07 3.97
N GLY A 77 14.93 -5.83 3.14
CA GLY A 77 15.83 -5.31 2.12
C GLY A 77 17.25 -5.06 2.63
N TYR A 78 18.03 -4.34 1.84
CA TYR A 78 19.48 -4.16 2.02
C TYR A 78 19.90 -2.72 2.29
N LYS A 79 18.94 -1.80 2.42
CA LYS A 79 19.22 -0.40 2.75
C LYS A 79 19.28 -0.22 4.26
N TYR A 80 20.45 0.19 4.75
CA TYR A 80 20.72 0.48 6.16
C TYR A 80 21.99 1.32 6.29
N SER A 81 22.15 1.95 7.45
CA SER A 81 23.42 2.58 7.85
C SER A 81 24.12 1.75 8.93
N ILE A 82 25.44 1.63 8.85
CA ILE A 82 26.26 0.93 9.85
C ILE A 82 26.59 1.93 10.96
N LEU A 83 26.19 1.62 12.19
CA LEU A 83 26.50 2.40 13.40
C LEU A 83 27.83 1.98 14.02
N ALA A 84 28.12 0.68 14.01
CA ALA A 84 29.37 0.12 14.52
C ALA A 84 29.65 -1.22 13.83
N GLN A 85 30.94 -1.56 13.68
CA GLN A 85 31.37 -2.84 13.14
C GLN A 85 32.60 -3.37 13.89
N ASN A 86 32.71 -4.69 14.02
CA ASN A 86 33.86 -5.38 14.56
C ASN A 86 34.13 -6.62 13.70
N THR A 87 35.40 -6.79 13.29
CA THR A 87 35.86 -7.88 12.41
C THR A 87 36.89 -8.80 13.09
N THR A 88 37.00 -8.76 14.41
CA THR A 88 38.02 -9.54 15.13
C THR A 88 37.68 -11.03 15.09
N ILE A 89 38.69 -11.88 14.75
CA ILE A 89 38.59 -13.36 14.77
C ILE A 89 37.60 -13.93 13.73
N GLY A 90 37.60 -13.39 12.51
CA GLY A 90 36.90 -14.01 11.36
C GLY A 90 35.37 -14.03 11.45
N LYS A 91 34.79 -13.29 12.40
CA LYS A 91 33.34 -13.09 12.52
C LYS A 91 33.00 -11.61 12.34
N ARG A 92 32.22 -11.33 11.29
CA ARG A 92 31.42 -10.13 11.05
C ARG A 92 30.53 -9.81 12.24
N TRP A 93 30.72 -8.72 12.97
CA TRP A 93 29.71 -8.18 13.88
C TRP A 93 29.36 -6.76 13.49
N GLU A 94 28.07 -6.46 13.37
CA GLU A 94 27.60 -5.13 12.96
C GLU A 94 26.40 -4.69 13.76
N ARG A 95 26.37 -3.39 14.04
CA ARG A 95 25.20 -2.69 14.53
C ARG A 95 24.70 -1.82 13.39
N ARG A 96 23.47 -2.05 12.95
CA ARG A 96 22.85 -1.42 11.77
C ARG A 96 21.58 -0.70 12.18
N ILE A 97 21.33 0.48 11.62
CA ILE A 97 20.07 1.21 11.76
C ILE A 97 19.30 1.17 10.45
N TYR A 98 17.99 0.90 10.54
CA TYR A 98 17.07 0.85 9.42
C TYR A 98 16.02 1.95 9.55
N LYS A 99 15.79 2.67 8.46
CA LYS A 99 14.75 3.70 8.37
C LYS A 99 13.51 3.16 7.68
N TRP A 100 12.34 3.58 8.15
CA TRP A 100 11.06 3.06 7.66
C TRP A 100 10.89 3.25 6.16
N ASP A 101 11.18 4.43 5.64
CA ASP A 101 11.07 4.74 4.21
C ASP A 101 12.01 3.91 3.34
N GLU A 102 13.21 3.60 3.80
CA GLU A 102 14.16 2.71 3.10
C GLU A 102 13.65 1.25 3.04
N ILE A 103 12.98 0.79 4.12
CA ILE A 103 12.34 -0.52 4.18
C ILE A 103 11.17 -0.57 3.19
N ILE A 104 10.32 0.47 3.19
CA ILE A 104 9.17 0.56 2.28
C ILE A 104 9.63 0.63 0.83
N GLU A 105 10.67 1.41 0.54
CA GLU A 105 11.24 1.47 -0.80
C GLU A 105 11.74 0.11 -1.27
N SER A 106 12.37 -0.66 -0.39
CA SER A 106 12.86 -2.00 -0.72
C SER A 106 11.71 -2.97 -1.05
N LYS A 107 10.52 -2.79 -0.46
CA LYS A 107 9.35 -3.66 -0.71
C LYS A 107 8.51 -3.25 -1.91
N TRP A 108 8.27 -1.94 -2.10
CA TRP A 108 7.31 -1.45 -3.11
C TRP A 108 7.89 -0.44 -4.11
N SER A 109 9.18 -0.10 -4.03
CA SER A 109 9.85 0.99 -4.77
C SER A 109 9.46 2.39 -4.32
N ASN A 110 10.27 3.38 -4.73
CA ASN A 110 10.03 4.79 -4.46
C ASN A 110 8.89 5.43 -5.28
N HIS A 111 8.33 4.71 -6.26
CA HIS A 111 7.22 5.22 -7.09
C HIS A 111 5.84 4.82 -6.56
N SER A 112 5.76 3.87 -5.63
CA SER A 112 4.49 3.36 -5.11
C SER A 112 3.77 4.37 -4.23
N LEU A 113 2.47 4.12 -4.03
CA LEU A 113 1.69 4.90 -3.08
C LEU A 113 2.14 4.62 -1.65
N GLU A 114 2.49 3.37 -1.31
CA GLU A 114 3.03 3.03 0.01
C GLU A 114 4.26 3.85 0.34
N TYR A 115 5.18 4.02 -0.61
CA TYR A 115 6.33 4.88 -0.38
C TYR A 115 5.91 6.35 -0.28
N LYS A 116 5.00 6.85 -1.11
CA LYS A 116 4.57 8.26 -1.01
C LYS A 116 3.89 8.60 0.31
N GLU A 117 3.11 7.66 0.85
CA GLU A 117 2.31 7.83 2.08
C GLU A 117 3.09 7.48 3.36
N CYS A 118 4.23 6.78 3.28
CA CYS A 118 4.99 6.41 4.47
C CYS A 118 5.74 7.59 5.11
N GLU A 119 5.94 7.51 6.42
CA GLU A 119 6.72 8.49 7.18
C GLU A 119 8.20 8.45 6.76
N LYS A 120 8.73 9.63 6.39
CA LYS A 120 10.10 9.79 5.87
C LYS A 120 11.10 9.99 6.99
N ASN A 121 12.29 9.42 6.82
CA ASN A 121 13.39 9.51 7.78
C ASN A 121 13.08 9.01 9.20
N ARG A 122 11.97 8.27 9.42
CA ARG A 122 11.71 7.62 10.70
C ARG A 122 12.70 6.48 10.91
N GLU A 123 13.53 6.58 11.94
CA GLU A 123 14.33 5.45 12.41
C GLU A 123 13.38 4.40 12.98
N PHE A 124 13.47 3.16 12.50
CA PHE A 124 12.47 2.14 12.83
C PHE A 124 13.01 1.12 13.84
N PHE A 125 14.19 0.57 13.57
CA PHE A 125 14.90 -0.25 14.54
C PHE A 125 16.40 -0.29 14.28
N ILE A 126 17.13 -0.64 15.32
CA ILE A 126 18.53 -1.02 15.28
C ILE A 126 18.63 -2.53 15.46
N ILE A 127 19.47 -3.19 14.67
CA ILE A 127 19.83 -4.58 14.90
C ILE A 127 21.31 -4.73 15.17
N THR A 128 21.65 -5.72 16.00
CA THR A 128 23.00 -6.25 16.08
C THR A 128 23.02 -7.61 15.38
N THR A 129 23.91 -7.78 14.41
CA THR A 129 24.01 -8.98 13.59
C THR A 129 25.40 -9.57 13.61
N ASN A 130 25.49 -10.87 13.38
CA ASN A 130 26.72 -11.47 12.87
C ASN A 130 26.53 -11.94 11.42
N ASP A 131 27.50 -12.68 10.86
CA ASP A 131 27.43 -13.19 9.48
C ASP A 131 26.28 -14.19 9.23
N VAL A 132 25.67 -14.73 10.28
CA VAL A 132 24.66 -15.80 10.19
C VAL A 132 23.27 -15.30 10.55
N SER A 133 23.14 -14.56 11.65
CA SER A 133 21.84 -14.22 12.23
C SER A 133 21.82 -12.88 12.97
N ILE A 134 20.61 -12.45 13.27
CA ILE A 134 20.33 -11.35 14.20
C ILE A 134 20.59 -11.82 15.62
N ILE A 135 21.29 -11.00 16.39
CA ILE A 135 21.64 -11.26 17.78
C ILE A 135 20.74 -10.46 18.71
N ALA A 136 20.49 -9.20 18.37
CA ALA A 136 19.61 -8.32 19.12
C ALA A 136 18.83 -7.39 18.19
N VAL A 137 17.65 -6.96 18.64
CA VAL A 137 16.78 -6.01 17.97
C VAL A 137 16.36 -4.95 19.00
N GLU A 138 16.47 -3.69 18.62
CA GLU A 138 16.09 -2.53 19.41
C GLU A 138 15.12 -1.69 18.58
N TYR A 139 13.84 -1.70 18.93
CA TYR A 139 12.82 -0.88 18.27
C TYR A 139 12.88 0.55 18.80
N LEU A 140 12.72 1.53 17.90
CA LEU A 140 12.83 2.97 18.19
C LEU A 140 11.47 3.67 18.16
#